data_AF-A0AAW2P401-F1
#
_entry.id   AF-A0AAW2P401-F1
#
_cell.length_a   1.000
_cell.length_b   1.000
_cell.length_c   1.000
_cell.angle_alpha   90.00
_cell.angle_beta   90.00
_cell.angle_gamma   90.00
#
_symmetry.space_group_name_H-M   'P 1'
#
loop_
_entity.id
_entity.type
_entity.pdbx_description
1 polymer ?
#
loop_
_entity_poly.entity_id
_entity_poly.type
_entity_poly.pdbx_seq_one_letter_code
_entity_poly.pdbx_strand_id
1 'polypeptide(L)'
;MKLAGCYPDTEFVLQDLDGEEQEDSLCNHSEKLAVAFGILNLKGESSIRVFKNLRICGDCHNTIKFISNFVGVQIIVRDSLRFHHFTHGTCSCGDFW
;
A
#
# COMPACT_ATOMS: atom_id res chain seq x y z
N MET A 1 -6.15 1.12 10.89
CA MET A 1 -6.67 1.50 9.55
C MET A 1 -8.20 1.43 9.50
N LYS A 2 -8.83 0.34 9.94
CA LYS A 2 -10.31 0.19 9.98
C LYS A 2 -11.04 1.33 10.71
N LEU A 3 -10.58 1.71 11.91
CA LEU A 3 -11.15 2.85 12.67
C LEU A 3 -11.08 4.20 11.93
N ALA A 4 -10.20 4.32 10.95
CA ALA A 4 -10.02 5.51 10.14
C ALA A 4 -10.66 5.35 8.73
N GLY A 5 -11.51 4.33 8.54
CA GLY A 5 -12.30 4.12 7.32
C GLY A 5 -11.60 3.36 6.19
N CYS A 6 -10.38 2.86 6.41
CA CYS A 6 -9.67 2.04 5.42
C CYS A 6 -9.81 0.56 5.77
N TYR A 7 -10.52 -0.19 4.92
CA TYR A 7 -10.79 -1.62 5.07
C TYR A 7 -10.05 -2.43 4.00
N PRO A 8 -9.60 -3.66 4.32
CA PRO A 8 -9.03 -4.55 3.31
C PRO A 8 -10.06 -4.85 2.23
N ASP A 9 -9.63 -4.86 0.98
CA ASP A 9 -10.49 -5.21 -0.15
C ASP A 9 -10.24 -6.68 -0.56
N THR A 10 -11.08 -7.57 -0.05
CA THR A 10 -10.95 -9.02 -0.21
C THR A 10 -11.22 -9.50 -1.63
N GLU A 11 -11.74 -8.65 -2.53
CA GLU A 11 -11.86 -8.99 -3.96
C GLU A 11 -10.49 -9.22 -4.63
N PHE A 12 -9.40 -8.73 -4.00
CA PHE A 12 -8.03 -8.96 -4.46
C PHE A 12 -7.39 -10.25 -3.93
N VAL A 13 -8.11 -11.07 -3.17
CA VAL A 13 -7.66 -12.40 -2.72
C VAL A 13 -8.17 -13.46 -3.68
N LEU A 14 -7.25 -14.12 -4.40
CA LEU A 14 -7.59 -15.15 -5.38
C LEU A 14 -7.67 -16.57 -4.78
N GLN A 15 -7.26 -16.71 -3.53
CA GLN A 15 -7.24 -17.98 -2.82
C GLN A 15 -8.61 -18.24 -2.18
N ASP A 16 -9.04 -19.49 -2.19
CA ASP A 16 -10.26 -19.92 -1.49
C ASP A 16 -9.96 -20.01 0.01
N LEU A 17 -10.19 -18.90 0.71
CA LEU A 17 -9.90 -18.69 2.13
C LEU A 17 -11.15 -18.16 2.83
N ASP A 18 -11.27 -18.42 4.13
CA ASP A 18 -12.32 -17.82 4.94
C ASP A 18 -12.09 -16.31 5.12
N GLY A 19 -13.16 -15.55 5.42
CA GLY A 19 -13.10 -14.07 5.41
C GLY A 19 -12.01 -13.45 6.29
N GLU A 20 -11.74 -14.02 7.48
CA GLU A 20 -10.64 -13.57 8.35
C GLU A 20 -9.27 -13.87 7.74
N GLU A 21 -9.09 -15.05 7.14
CA GLU A 21 -7.86 -15.46 6.48
C GLU A 21 -7.57 -14.61 5.23
N GLN A 22 -8.62 -14.16 4.52
CA GLN A 22 -8.49 -13.23 3.40
C GLN A 22 -7.92 -11.87 3.85
N GLU A 23 -8.48 -11.30 4.92
CA GLU A 23 -8.00 -10.04 5.48
C GLU A 23 -6.55 -10.15 5.97
N ASP A 24 -6.20 -11.27 6.63
CA ASP A 24 -4.85 -11.53 7.11
C ASP A 24 -3.86 -11.70 5.96
N SER A 25 -4.25 -12.38 4.89
CA SER A 25 -3.45 -12.51 3.66
C SER A 25 -3.11 -11.12 3.09
N LEU A 26 -4.11 -10.23 2.96
CA LEU A 26 -3.91 -8.87 2.48
C LEU A 26 -3.06 -8.02 3.42
N CYS A 27 -3.17 -8.21 4.74
CA CYS A 27 -2.33 -7.51 5.70
C CYS A 27 -0.85 -7.88 5.56
N ASN A 28 -0.57 -9.11 5.15
CA ASN A 28 0.77 -9.66 5.00
C ASN A 28 1.41 -9.39 3.63
N HIS A 29 0.77 -8.64 2.75
CA HIS A 29 1.38 -8.23 1.49
C HIS A 29 2.67 -7.42 1.71
N SER A 30 3.72 -7.79 0.99
CA SER A 30 5.07 -7.25 1.14
C SER A 30 5.14 -5.72 1.01
N GLU A 31 4.30 -5.14 0.16
CA GLU A 31 4.23 -3.69 -0.07
C GLU A 31 3.77 -2.95 1.18
N LYS A 32 2.76 -3.46 1.87
CA LYS A 32 2.25 -2.85 3.11
C LYS A 32 3.31 -2.95 4.20
N LEU A 33 3.93 -4.12 4.35
CA LEU A 33 4.99 -4.34 5.33
C LEU A 33 6.20 -3.44 5.07
N ALA A 34 6.62 -3.30 3.80
CA ALA A 34 7.73 -2.43 3.43
C ALA A 34 7.43 -0.95 3.72
N VAL A 35 6.22 -0.47 3.41
CA VAL A 35 5.80 0.89 3.74
C VAL A 35 5.71 1.10 5.25
N ALA A 36 5.11 0.16 5.99
CA ALA A 36 5.03 0.23 7.44
C ALA A 36 6.43 0.30 8.08
N PHE A 37 7.36 -0.54 7.62
CA PHE A 37 8.74 -0.52 8.06
C PHE A 37 9.44 0.81 7.73
N GLY A 38 9.20 1.36 6.53
CA GLY A 38 9.72 2.67 6.14
C GLY A 38 9.24 3.80 7.06
N ILE A 39 7.95 3.78 7.45
CA ILE A 39 7.38 4.76 8.38
C ILE A 39 8.04 4.65 9.76
N LEU A 40 8.18 3.43 10.28
CA LEU A 40 8.79 3.19 11.59
C LEU A 40 10.25 3.65 11.66
N ASN A 41 10.94 3.73 10.54
CA ASN A 41 12.35 4.13 10.45
C ASN A 41 12.55 5.55 9.88
N LEU A 42 11.48 6.33 9.72
CA LEU A 42 11.52 7.65 9.10
C LEU A 42 12.26 8.66 9.99
N LYS A 43 13.57 8.81 9.80
CA LYS A 43 14.43 9.72 10.59
C LYS A 43 14.52 11.13 9.98
N GLY A 44 13.36 11.74 9.72
CA GLY A 44 13.27 13.06 9.07
C GLY A 44 13.47 13.03 7.55
N GLU A 45 13.42 11.84 6.95
CA GLU A 45 13.45 11.67 5.50
C GLU A 45 12.18 12.23 4.86
N SER A 46 12.31 12.81 3.67
CA SER A 46 11.19 13.43 2.94
C SER A 46 10.33 12.42 2.17
N SER A 47 10.77 11.17 2.04
CA SER A 47 10.07 10.15 1.25
C SER A 47 10.42 8.73 1.67
N ILE A 48 9.47 7.80 1.49
CA ILE A 48 9.68 6.35 1.59
C ILE A 48 9.74 5.76 0.18
N ARG A 49 10.68 4.83 -0.08
CA ARG A 49 10.82 4.18 -1.39
C ARG A 49 10.76 2.67 -1.26
N VAL A 50 9.87 2.05 -2.02
CA VAL A 50 9.69 0.59 -2.07
C VAL A 50 9.88 0.11 -3.50
N PHE A 51 10.68 -0.93 -3.68
CA PHE A 51 10.91 -1.57 -4.98
C PHE A 51 10.40 -3.00 -4.92
N LYS A 52 9.55 -3.37 -5.88
CA LYS A 52 9.06 -4.73 -6.04
C LYS A 52 9.19 -5.18 -7.50
N ASN A 53 9.17 -6.50 -7.67
CA ASN A 53 9.28 -7.17 -8.98
C ASN A 53 7.92 -7.59 -9.57
N LEU A 54 6.83 -7.48 -8.80
CA LEU A 54 5.47 -7.80 -9.24
C LEU A 54 4.65 -6.52 -9.38
N ARG A 55 3.59 -6.51 -10.18
CA ARG A 55 2.62 -5.40 -10.22
C ARG A 55 1.96 -5.23 -8.86
N ILE A 56 1.69 -4.01 -8.43
CA ILE A 56 0.98 -3.77 -7.15
C ILE A 56 -0.49 -4.23 -7.27
N CYS A 57 -1.05 -4.83 -6.22
CA CYS A 57 -2.49 -5.14 -6.21
C CYS A 57 -3.30 -3.89 -5.83
N GLY A 58 -4.59 -3.88 -6.16
CA GLY A 58 -5.47 -2.73 -5.90
C GLY A 58 -5.65 -2.43 -4.41
N ASP A 59 -5.76 -3.47 -3.57
CA ASP A 59 -5.81 -3.31 -2.11
C ASP A 59 -4.54 -2.64 -1.54
N CYS A 60 -3.34 -3.09 -1.94
CA CYS A 60 -2.08 -2.44 -1.54
C CYS A 60 -2.01 -1.00 -2.04
N HIS A 61 -2.41 -0.77 -3.29
CA HIS A 61 -2.44 0.55 -3.87
C HIS A 61 -3.34 1.52 -3.08
N ASN A 62 -4.56 1.11 -2.75
CA ASN A 62 -5.50 1.91 -1.96
C ASN A 62 -5.04 2.10 -0.51
N THR A 63 -4.47 1.06 0.10
CA THR A 63 -3.89 1.13 1.44
C THR A 63 -2.76 2.15 1.49
N ILE A 64 -1.83 2.13 0.53
CA ILE A 64 -0.68 3.05 0.51
C ILE A 64 -1.12 4.47 0.20
N LYS A 65 -2.11 4.64 -0.69
CA LYS A 65 -2.78 5.91 -0.91
C LYS A 65 -3.31 6.48 0.41
N PHE A 66 -4.09 5.71 1.17
CA PHE A 66 -4.59 6.13 2.48
C PHE A 66 -3.44 6.51 3.45
N ILE A 67 -2.40 5.69 3.53
CA ILE A 67 -1.24 5.94 4.38
C ILE A 67 -0.55 7.26 4.02
N SER A 68 -0.38 7.55 2.73
CA SER A 68 0.26 8.80 2.28
C SER A 68 -0.48 10.06 2.74
N ASN A 69 -1.81 9.99 2.85
CA ASN A 69 -2.62 11.07 3.41
C ASN A 69 -2.43 11.20 4.92
N PHE A 70 -2.39 10.06 5.62
CA PHE A 70 -2.32 10.04 7.08
C PHE A 70 -0.95 10.45 7.63
N VAL A 71 0.13 9.96 7.00
CA VAL A 71 1.51 10.24 7.44
C VAL A 71 2.03 11.57 6.89
N GLY A 72 1.45 12.07 5.79
CA GLY A 72 1.86 13.34 5.18
C GLY A 72 3.23 13.29 4.49
N VAL A 73 3.72 12.08 4.17
CA VAL A 73 5.03 11.85 3.54
C VAL A 73 4.82 11.22 2.17
N GLN A 74 5.65 11.59 1.19
CA GLN A 74 5.60 10.98 -0.13
C GLN A 74 6.06 9.52 -0.06
N ILE A 75 5.26 8.61 -0.60
CA ILE A 75 5.62 7.20 -0.74
C ILE A 75 5.77 6.91 -2.23
N ILE A 76 6.92 6.36 -2.62
CA ILE A 76 7.23 6.01 -4.00
C ILE A 76 7.34 4.49 -4.07
N VAL A 77 6.49 3.86 -4.87
CA VAL A 77 6.55 2.42 -5.12
C VAL A 77 6.88 2.18 -6.58
N ARG A 78 8.01 1.51 -6.83
CA ARG A 78 8.33 0.97 -8.16
C ARG A 78 7.84 -0.47 -8.22
N ASP A 79 6.97 -0.76 -9.17
CA ASP A 79 6.53 -2.12 -9.47
C ASP A 79 7.08 -2.61 -10.82
N SER A 80 6.59 -3.73 -11.34
CA SER A 80 7.06 -4.26 -12.63
C SER A 80 6.71 -3.40 -13.84
N LEU A 81 5.72 -2.52 -13.74
CA LEU A 81 5.19 -1.73 -14.85
C LEU A 81 5.60 -0.26 -14.78
N ARG A 82 5.61 0.34 -13.60
CA ARG A 82 5.74 1.80 -13.44
C ARG A 82 6.17 2.22 -12.03
N PHE A 83 6.31 3.53 -11.88
CA PHE A 83 6.40 4.19 -10.58
C PHE A 83 5.03 4.72 -10.17
N HIS A 84 4.67 4.44 -8.93
CA HIS A 84 3.51 4.97 -8.24
C HIS A 84 4.00 6.01 -7.24
N HIS A 85 3.62 7.27 -7.44
CA HIS A 85 3.93 8.35 -6.50
C HIS A 85 2.68 8.65 -5.68
N PHE A 86 2.68 8.22 -4.42
CA PHE A 86 1.60 8.45 -3.49
C PHE A 86 1.86 9.73 -2.69
N THR A 87 0.91 10.66 -2.73
CA THR A 87 1.03 11.96 -2.06
C THR A 87 -0.37 12.47 -1.72
N HIS A 88 -0.59 12.80 -0.44
CA HIS A 88 -1.87 13.33 0.06
C HIS A 88 -3.11 12.52 -0.35
N GLY A 89 -3.03 11.18 -0.29
CA GLY A 89 -4.18 10.36 -0.62
C GLY A 89 -4.45 10.20 -2.11
N THR A 90 -3.49 10.54 -2.96
CA THR A 90 -3.59 10.34 -4.42
C THR A 90 -2.37 9.58 -4.93
N CYS A 91 -2.52 8.91 -6.07
CA CYS A 91 -1.41 8.26 -6.78
C CYS A 91 -1.27 8.84 -8.18
N SER A 92 -0.03 9.06 -8.62
CA SER A 92 0.28 9.53 -9.98
C SER A 92 -0.19 8.61 -11.10
N CYS A 93 -0.50 7.34 -10.81
CA CYS A 93 -0.93 6.39 -11.83
C CYS A 93 -2.41 6.55 -12.22
N GLY A 94 -3.20 7.38 -11.53
CA GLY A 94 -4.61 7.60 -11.82
C GLY A 94 -5.50 6.38 -11.54
N ASP A 95 -5.16 5.60 -10.51
CA ASP A 95 -5.83 4.36 -10.14
C ASP A 95 -5.71 3.22 -11.15
N PHE A 96 -4.67 3.30 -11.97
CA PHE A 96 -4.17 2.17 -12.74
C PHE A 96 -3.05 1.50 -11.92
N TRP A 97 -3.47 0.70 -10.93
CA TRP A 97 -2.58 -0.21 -10.17
C TRP A 97 -1.90 -1.19 -11.11
#